data_AF-A0A618ARC1-F1
#
_entry.id   AF-A0A618ARC1-F1
#
_cell.length_a   1.000
_cell.length_b   1.000
_cell.length_c   1.000
_cell.angle_alpha   90.00
_cell.angle_beta   90.00
_cell.angle_gamma   90.00
#
_symmetry.space_group_name_H-M   'P 1'
#
loop_
_entity.id
_entity.type
_entity.pdbx_description
1 polymer ?
#
loop_
_entity_poly.entity_id
_entity_poly.type
_entity_poly.pdbx_seq_one_letter_code
_entity_poly.pdbx_strand_id
1 'polypeptide(L)' 'MFQHLYVSEKSLLDFIYVFSRLEYALKISGFATGDNKKVEPCWDCFANNINDIFLQIESEDLKKAVGYLLIVSSKKANP' A
#
# COMPACT_ATOMS: atom_id res chain seq x y z
N MET A 1 2.10 7.61 -23.04
CA MET A 1 2.82 6.56 -22.29
C MET A 1 1.96 5.85 -21.22
N PHE A 2 0.74 6.29 -20.89
CA PHE A 2 -0.11 5.62 -19.88
C PHE A 2 -1.61 5.54 -20.25
N GLN A 3 -1.92 5.31 -21.53
CA GLN A 3 -3.31 5.42 -22.05
C GLN A 3 -4.31 4.40 -21.45
N HIS A 4 -3.83 3.39 -20.72
CA HIS A 4 -4.67 2.36 -20.09
C HIS A 4 -4.92 2.59 -18.60
N LEU A 5 -4.25 3.56 -17.98
CA LEU A 5 -4.55 3.98 -16.63
C LEU A 5 -5.51 5.16 -16.74
N TYR A 6 -6.73 5.02 -16.22
CA TYR A 6 -7.74 6.09 -16.16
C TYR A 6 -7.35 7.17 -15.12
N VAL A 7 -6.12 7.69 -15.18
CA VAL A 7 -5.56 8.66 -14.24
C VAL A 7 -4.74 9.69 -15.00
N SER A 8 -4.70 10.92 -14.48
CA SER A 8 -3.87 11.97 -15.07
C SER A 8 -2.38 11.67 -14.88
N GLU A 9 -1.53 12.15 -15.78
CA GLU A 9 -0.07 12.02 -15.67
C GLU A 9 0.45 12.62 -14.35
N LYS A 10 -0.08 13.78 -13.95
CA LYS A 10 0.25 14.40 -12.67
C LYS A 10 -0.06 13.46 -11.50
N SER A 11 -1.27 12.90 -11.47
CA SER A 11 -1.68 11.97 -10.41
C SER A 11 -0.81 10.73 -10.35
N LEU A 12 -0.35 10.24 -11.51
CA LEU A 12 0.57 9.10 -11.58
C LEU A 12 1.94 9.46 -11.00
N LEU A 13 2.50 10.62 -11.37
CA LEU A 13 3.78 11.08 -10.84
C LEU A 13 3.71 11.32 -9.32
N ASP A 14 2.62 11.94 -8.84
CA ASP A 14 2.38 12.15 -7.42
C ASP A 14 2.31 10.81 -6.67
N PHE A 15 1.62 9.81 -7.24
CA PHE A 15 1.56 8.46 -6.68
C PHE A 15 2.96 7.82 -6.63
N ILE A 16 3.71 7.82 -7.73
CA ILE A 16 5.05 7.22 -7.79
C ILE A 16 5.96 7.86 -6.75
N TYR A 17 5.96 9.19 -6.65
CA TYR A 17 6.78 9.91 -5.68
C TYR A 17 6.47 9.51 -4.24
N VAL A 18 5.18 9.48 -3.87
CA VAL A 18 4.75 9.08 -2.53
C VAL A 18 5.06 7.61 -2.27
N PHE A 19 4.71 6.73 -3.21
CA PHE A 19 4.94 5.30 -3.09
C PHE A 19 6.42 4.96 -2.93
N SER A 20 7.30 5.53 -3.76
CA SER A 20 8.75 5.29 -3.67
C SER A 20 9.34 5.75 -2.33
N ARG A 21 8.85 6.87 -1.76
CA ARG A 21 9.27 7.32 -0.43
C ARG A 21 8.83 6.36 0.67
N LEU A 22 7.60 5.86 0.60
CA LEU A 22 7.08 4.89 1.57
C LEU A 22 7.81 3.55 1.45
N GLU A 23 8.07 3.08 0.24
CA GLU A 23 8.82 1.84 0.01
C GLU A 23 10.26 1.94 0.54
N TYR A 24 10.92 3.08 0.33
CA TYR A 24 12.24 3.32 0.90
C TYR A 24 12.21 3.31 2.43
N ALA A 25 11.25 4.03 3.03
CA ALA A 25 11.07 4.07 4.48
C ALA A 25 10.82 2.67 5.06
N LEU A 26 9.94 1.88 4.42
CA LEU A 26 9.65 0.51 4.78
C LEU A 26 10.91 -0.35 4.84
N LYS A 27 11.75 -0.27 3.79
CA LYS A 27 13.00 -1.04 3.70
C LYS A 27 13.98 -0.68 4.82
N ILE A 28 14.18 0.61 5.09
CA ILE A 28 15.11 1.06 6.16
C ILE A 28 14.57 0.75 7.57
N SER A 29 13.25 0.61 7.73
CA SER A 29 12.62 0.23 9.00
C SER A 29 12.70 -1.28 9.30
N GLY A 30 13.41 -2.06 8.47
CA GLY A 30 13.62 -3.50 8.68
C GLY A 30 12.62 -4.40 7.97
N PHE A 31 11.67 -3.84 7.21
CA PHE A 31 10.74 -4.61 6.39
C PHE A 31 11.27 -4.78 4.98
N ALA A 32 12.46 -5.39 4.88
CA ALA A 32 13.15 -5.69 3.64
C ALA A 32 13.53 -7.18 3.59
N THR A 33 13.53 -7.74 2.38
CA THR A 33 14.01 -9.09 2.08
C THR A 33 15.06 -9.04 0.98
N GLY A 34 15.86 -10.10 0.86
CA GLY A 34 16.92 -10.19 -0.14
C GLY A 34 18.31 -9.98 0.47
N ASP A 35 19.25 -9.57 -0.38
CA ASP A 35 20.68 -9.51 -0.06
C ASP A 35 21.36 -8.27 -0.66
N ASN A 36 22.70 -8.22 -0.58
CA ASN A 36 23.51 -7.11 -1.07
C ASN A 36 23.41 -6.86 -2.59
N LYS A 37 22.76 -7.75 -3.35
CA LYS A 37 22.53 -7.59 -4.80
C LYS A 37 21.13 -7.08 -5.11
N LYS A 38 20.14 -7.40 -4.27
CA LYS A 38 18.74 -6.99 -4.49
C LYS A 38 18.00 -6.92 -3.16
N VAL A 39 17.39 -5.76 -2.91
CA VAL A 39 16.55 -5.52 -1.72
C VAL A 39 15.11 -5.27 -2.16
N GLU A 40 14.21 -6.15 -1.72
CA GLU A 40 12.78 -6.10 -1.97
C GLU A 40 12.01 -5.71 -0.71
N PRO A 41 10.93 -4.92 -0.82
CA PRO A 41 10.09 -4.58 0.33
C PRO A 41 9.29 -5.80 0.82
N CYS A 42 9.24 -6.04 2.14
CA CYS A 42 8.33 -7.03 2.73
C CYS A 42 7.03 -6.37 3.20
N TRP A 43 6.15 -6.04 2.25
CA TRP A 43 4.84 -5.44 2.54
C TRP A 43 3.97 -6.33 3.44
N ASP A 44 4.02 -7.64 3.25
CA ASP A 44 3.27 -8.60 4.08
C ASP A 44 3.76 -8.61 5.53
N CYS A 45 5.08 -8.60 5.75
CA CYS A 45 5.66 -8.52 7.09
C CYS A 45 5.20 -7.25 7.81
N PHE A 46 5.22 -6.12 7.10
CA PHE A 46 4.79 -4.84 7.66
C PHE A 46 3.30 -4.83 7.99
N ALA A 47 2.44 -5.23 7.06
CA ALA A 47 1.00 -5.28 7.27
C ALA A 47 0.63 -6.13 8.49
N ASN A 48 1.26 -7.30 8.64
CA ASN A 48 1.06 -8.17 9.80
C ASN A 48 1.60 -7.53 11.09
N ASN A 49 2.74 -6.85 11.03
CA ASN A 49 3.35 -6.22 12.21
C ASN A 49 2.51 -5.05 12.75
N ILE A 50 1.96 -4.22 11.87
CA ILE A 50 1.19 -3.05 12.29
C ILE A 50 -0.30 -3.33 12.50
N ASN A 51 -0.79 -4.53 12.17
CA ASN A 51 -2.22 -4.84 12.12
C ASN A 51 -2.96 -4.45 13.41
N ASP A 52 -2.45 -4.85 14.56
CA ASP A 52 -3.11 -4.61 15.84
C ASP A 52 -3.17 -3.12 16.19
N ILE A 53 -2.10 -2.38 15.88
CA ILE A 53 -2.03 -0.92 16.07
C ILE A 53 -2.97 -0.22 15.09
N PHE A 54 -2.98 -0.67 13.83
CA PHE A 54 -3.82 -0.12 12.78
C PHE A 54 -5.32 -0.27 13.10
N LEU A 55 -5.73 -1.41 13.66
CA LEU A 55 -7.10 -1.67 14.09
C LEU A 55 -7.54 -0.80 15.28
N GLN A 56 -6.59 -0.28 16.07
CA GLN A 56 -6.87 0.62 17.19
C GLN A 56 -7.03 2.10 16.76
N ILE A 57 -6.80 2.43 15.50
CA ILE A 57 -6.93 3.82 15.02
C ILE A 57 -8.40 4.24 15.00
N GLU A 58 -8.77 5.18 15.88
CA GLU A 58 -10.12 5.75 15.98
C GLU A 58 -10.36 6.87 14.95
N SER A 59 -10.16 6.56 13.67
CA SER A 59 -10.48 7.45 12.56
C SER A 59 -11.68 6.93 11.77
N GLU A 60 -12.80 7.63 11.85
CA GLU A 60 -14.03 7.25 11.12
C GLU A 60 -13.83 7.28 9.60
N ASP A 61 -13.04 8.22 9.09
CA ASP A 61 -12.73 8.29 7.65
C ASP A 61 -11.87 7.10 7.22
N LEU A 62 -10.88 6.71 8.03
CA LEU A 62 -10.06 5.53 7.77
C LEU A 62 -10.91 4.26 7.78
N LYS A 63 -11.77 4.08 8.79
CA LYS A 63 -12.68 2.92 8.88
C LYS A 63 -13.60 2.83 7.66
N LYS A 64 -14.16 3.96 7.22
CA LYS A 64 -15.00 4.01 6.00
C LYS A 64 -14.21 3.62 4.76
N ALA A 65 -12.98 4.13 4.60
CA ALA A 65 -12.13 3.81 3.47
C ALA A 65 -11.77 2.31 3.42
N VAL A 66 -11.36 1.74 4.57
CA VAL A 66 -11.08 0.30 4.70
C VAL A 66 -12.32 -0.53 4.37
N GLY A 67 -13.48 -0.17 4.94
CA GLY A 67 -14.75 -0.83 4.66
C GLY A 67 -15.11 -0.82 3.17
N TYR A 68 -14.93 0.32 2.50
CA TYR A 68 -15.15 0.43 1.06
C TYR A 68 -14.24 -0.51 0.25
N LEU A 69 -12.94 -0.56 0.57
CA LEU A 69 -11.98 -1.43 -0.12
C LEU A 69 -12.29 -2.91 0.05
N LEU A 70 -12.73 -3.34 1.23
CA LEU A 70 -13.13 -4.72 1.49
C LEU A 70 -14.41 -5.12 0.74
N ILE A 71 -15.39 -4.21 0.66
CA ILE A 71 -16.63 -4.42 -0.10
C ILE A 71 -16.35 -4.51 -1.60
N VAL A 72 -15.50 -3.65 -2.16
CA VAL A 72 -15.17 -3.67 -3.59
C VAL A 72 -14.35 -4.91 -3.95
N SER A 73 -13.40 -5.30 -3.11
CA SER A 73 -12.54 -6.48 -3.33
C SER A 73 -13.33 -7.78 -3.31
N SER A 74 -14.33 -7.91 -2.42
CA SER A 74 -15.22 -9.09 -2.35
C SER A 74 -16.17 -9.18 -3.53
N LYS A 75 -16.66 -8.04 -4.06
CA LYS A 75 -17.51 -8.01 -5.27
C LYS A 75 -16.80 -8.47 -6.55
N LYS A 76 -15.47 -8.36 -6.62
CA LYS A 76 -14.66 -8.86 -7.75
C LYS A 76 -14.29 -10.35 -7.64
N ALA A 77 -14.50 -10.97 -6.48
CA ALA A 77 -14.08 -12.34 -6.21
C ALA A 77 -15.19 -13.40 -6.43
N ASN A 78 -16.40 -12.99 -6.80
CA ASN A 78 -17.45 -13.93 -7.24
C ASN A 78 -17.39 -14.05 -8.78
N PRO A 79 -17.12 -15.26 -9.34
CA PRO A 79 -17.08 -15.49 -10.78
C PRO A 79 -18.46 -15.34 -11.45
#